data_AF-A0A354Q8Z4-F1
#
_entry.id   AF-A0A354Q8Z4-F1
#
_cell.length_a   1.000
_cell.length_b   1.000
_cell.length_c   1.000
_cell.angle_alpha   90.00
_cell.angle_beta   90.00
_cell.angle_gamma   90.00
#
_symmetry.space_group_name_H-M   'P 1'
#
loop_
_entity.id
_entity.type
_entity.pdbx_description
1 polymer ?
#
loop_
_entity_poly.entity_id
_entity_poly.type
_entity_poly.pdbx_seq_one_letter_code
_entity_poly.pdbx_strand_id
1 'polypeptide(L)'
;TTLNTDMAIAGPGFFTIVSEATGKESYTRNGQFSYDKEGFLSTLRGGRVQALKVDRVTGESKGIPGALKVLGLVDAPRPTGDGSRGTGLIIAANLDANAVVKDVPVDPTNVLDSMYNFATSTTVYDALGNSHAATIAMRKRPDLPEQIDPGTGQPIAGTGVSNQWEYYMMFDGASLGQVPGTMVAVGGGFMQFTADGKLIAATGGSFEAQPGGVGPDGEPLPAGPPRLIPQPVNPDTGVPQFAVPFGGSNPIILGLHLGDGYNPDDPTDPRSGLDGITQFAGSYNVLQTSADGNPAGTLESIFLEDNGTVNGVFDAGYTRSIGRLVLTKFDNPGKLAQVGDNMLV
;
A
#
# COMPACT_ATOMS: atom_id res chain seq x y z
N THR A 1 -26.79 -4.71 -24.36
CA THR A 1 -27.66 -4.98 -23.21
C THR A 1 -27.59 -3.79 -22.28
N THR A 2 -28.67 -3.44 -21.57
CA THR A 2 -28.73 -2.21 -20.75
C THR A 2 -28.55 -2.47 -19.25
N LEU A 3 -28.40 -3.74 -18.83
CA LEU A 3 -28.22 -4.14 -17.44
C LEU A 3 -26.81 -4.70 -17.22
N ASN A 4 -26.16 -4.30 -16.13
CA ASN A 4 -24.81 -4.75 -15.76
C ASN A 4 -24.76 -6.25 -15.37
N THR A 5 -25.91 -6.91 -15.25
CA THR A 5 -26.06 -8.33 -14.91
C THR A 5 -26.28 -9.23 -16.13
N ASP A 6 -26.49 -8.64 -17.32
CA ASP A 6 -26.67 -9.40 -18.56
C ASP A 6 -25.30 -9.81 -19.11
N MET A 7 -25.11 -11.12 -19.27
CA MET A 7 -23.83 -11.72 -19.65
C MET A 7 -23.98 -12.62 -20.86
N ALA A 8 -22.88 -12.80 -21.60
CA ALA A 8 -22.83 -13.72 -22.72
C ALA A 8 -21.50 -14.48 -22.71
N ILE A 9 -21.54 -15.75 -23.08
CA ILE A 9 -20.35 -16.60 -23.20
C ILE A 9 -20.00 -16.67 -24.70
N ALA A 10 -18.83 -16.18 -25.08
CA ALA A 10 -18.35 -16.26 -26.47
C ALA A 10 -17.81 -17.66 -26.84
N GLY A 11 -17.33 -18.42 -25.84
CA GLY A 11 -16.68 -19.72 -26.02
C GLY A 11 -17.53 -20.94 -25.63
N PRO A 12 -16.92 -22.14 -25.61
CA PRO A 12 -17.55 -23.32 -25.05
C PRO A 12 -17.71 -23.18 -23.54
N GLY A 13 -18.83 -23.67 -22.99
CA GLY A 13 -19.13 -23.57 -21.57
C GLY A 13 -20.55 -23.13 -21.31
N PHE A 14 -20.96 -23.28 -20.05
CA PHE A 14 -22.27 -22.93 -19.52
C PHE A 14 -22.09 -22.32 -18.14
N PHE A 15 -22.93 -21.35 -17.77
CA PHE A 15 -23.05 -20.92 -16.39
C PHE A 15 -23.58 -22.08 -15.53
N THR A 16 -22.98 -22.28 -14.37
CA THR A 16 -23.47 -23.22 -13.36
C THR A 16 -24.51 -22.54 -12.49
N ILE A 17 -25.70 -23.12 -12.42
CA ILE A 17 -26.85 -22.62 -11.66
C ILE A 17 -27.24 -23.66 -10.62
N VAL A 18 -27.37 -23.26 -9.36
CA VAL A 18 -27.81 -24.13 -8.28
C VAL A 18 -29.17 -23.69 -7.77
N SER A 19 -30.13 -24.60 -7.73
CA SER A 19 -31.42 -24.37 -7.08
C SER A 19 -31.23 -24.36 -5.57
N GLU A 20 -31.54 -23.25 -4.90
CA GLU A 20 -31.48 -23.19 -3.43
C GLU A 20 -32.45 -24.19 -2.80
N ALA A 21 -33.66 -24.33 -3.35
CA ALA A 21 -34.70 -25.19 -2.80
C ALA A 21 -34.36 -26.69 -2.83
N THR A 22 -33.53 -27.13 -3.79
CA THR A 22 -33.27 -28.56 -4.02
C THR A 22 -31.79 -28.94 -3.95
N GLY A 23 -30.88 -27.96 -3.95
CA GLY A 23 -29.44 -28.17 -4.10
C GLY A 23 -29.02 -28.71 -5.46
N LYS A 24 -29.95 -28.86 -6.43
CA LYS A 24 -29.63 -29.41 -7.75
C LYS A 24 -28.92 -28.40 -8.63
N GLU A 25 -27.85 -28.88 -9.26
CA GLU A 25 -27.11 -28.16 -10.29
C GLU A 25 -27.81 -28.27 -11.65
N SER A 26 -27.70 -27.20 -12.42
CA SER A 26 -28.18 -27.10 -13.80
C SER A 26 -27.32 -26.10 -14.56
N TYR A 27 -27.37 -26.13 -15.89
CA TYR A 27 -26.46 -25.39 -16.76
C TYR A 27 -27.21 -24.56 -17.77
N THR A 28 -26.74 -23.35 -18.06
CA THR A 28 -27.34 -22.50 -19.09
C THR A 28 -26.33 -21.62 -19.80
N ARG A 29 -26.66 -21.24 -21.04
CA ARG A 29 -25.98 -20.14 -21.74
C ARG A 29 -26.78 -18.84 -21.72
N ASN A 30 -28.01 -18.88 -21.22
CA ASN A 30 -28.79 -17.66 -21.05
C ASN A 30 -28.19 -16.87 -19.89
N GLY A 31 -27.52 -15.77 -20.20
CA GLY A 31 -26.88 -14.93 -19.19
C GLY A 31 -27.75 -13.75 -18.74
N GLN A 32 -29.06 -13.81 -18.94
CA GLN A 32 -29.99 -12.83 -18.38
C GLN A 32 -30.21 -13.13 -16.89
N PHE A 33 -29.52 -12.41 -16.03
CA PHE A 33 -29.59 -12.59 -14.58
C PHE A 33 -30.13 -11.35 -13.87
N SER A 34 -30.72 -11.58 -12.69
CA SER A 34 -31.27 -10.56 -11.80
C SER A 34 -30.93 -10.90 -10.35
N TYR A 35 -31.26 -10.01 -9.42
CA TYR A 35 -31.10 -10.29 -8.00
C TYR A 35 -32.35 -10.97 -7.44
N ASP A 36 -32.18 -12.05 -6.69
CA ASP A 36 -33.27 -12.59 -5.87
C ASP A 36 -33.52 -11.71 -4.63
N LYS A 37 -34.56 -12.06 -3.86
CA LYS A 37 -34.95 -11.31 -2.65
C LYS A 37 -33.89 -11.34 -1.54
N GLU A 38 -32.97 -12.31 -1.57
CA GLU A 38 -31.84 -12.41 -0.66
C GLU A 38 -30.59 -11.67 -1.18
N GLY A 39 -30.64 -11.13 -2.40
CA GLY A 39 -29.56 -10.35 -3.01
C GLY A 39 -28.55 -11.16 -3.81
N PHE A 40 -28.82 -12.43 -4.12
CA PHE A 40 -27.94 -13.25 -4.95
C PHE A 40 -28.22 -13.06 -6.43
N LEU A 41 -27.16 -13.15 -7.23
CA LEU A 41 -27.30 -13.21 -8.68
C LEU A 41 -27.99 -14.53 -9.06
N SER A 42 -29.13 -14.41 -9.73
CA SER A 42 -30.05 -15.53 -9.97
C SER A 42 -30.72 -15.43 -11.34
N THR A 43 -31.20 -16.57 -11.82
CA THR A 43 -32.11 -16.65 -12.95
C THR A 43 -33.52 -16.22 -12.54
N LEU A 44 -34.38 -15.92 -13.52
CA LEU A 44 -35.80 -15.60 -13.28
C LEU A 44 -36.58 -16.71 -12.52
N ARG A 45 -36.08 -17.95 -12.48
CA ARG A 45 -36.67 -19.07 -11.74
C ARG A 45 -36.07 -19.31 -10.36
N GLY A 46 -35.18 -18.43 -9.89
CA GLY A 46 -34.59 -18.49 -8.54
C GLY A 46 -33.40 -19.45 -8.41
N GLY A 47 -32.85 -19.94 -9.53
CA GLY A 47 -31.57 -20.65 -9.48
C GLY A 47 -30.42 -19.66 -9.36
N ARG A 48 -29.47 -19.87 -8.44
CA ARG A 48 -28.37 -18.93 -8.17
C ARG A 48 -27.13 -19.24 -8.99
N VAL A 49 -26.53 -18.20 -9.54
CA VAL A 49 -25.27 -18.28 -10.31
C VAL A 49 -24.12 -18.61 -9.36
N GLN A 50 -23.30 -19.60 -9.74
CA GLN A 50 -22.14 -19.98 -8.95
C GLN A 50 -20.89 -19.17 -9.34
N ALA A 51 -20.15 -18.75 -8.32
CA ALA A 51 -18.87 -18.07 -8.44
C ALA A 51 -17.89 -18.61 -7.41
N LEU A 52 -16.60 -18.56 -7.74
CA LEU A 52 -15.53 -18.70 -6.78
C LEU A 52 -15.37 -17.41 -5.99
N LYS A 53 -15.04 -17.53 -4.70
CA LYS A 53 -14.53 -16.39 -3.95
C LYS A 53 -13.18 -15.98 -4.54
N VAL A 54 -12.83 -14.71 -4.39
CA VAL A 54 -11.54 -14.18 -4.82
C VAL A 54 -10.80 -13.62 -3.61
N ASP A 55 -9.48 -13.74 -3.62
CA ASP A 55 -8.62 -13.09 -2.65
C ASP A 55 -8.72 -11.57 -2.80
N ARG A 56 -8.91 -10.89 -1.68
CA ARG A 56 -9.11 -9.43 -1.65
C ARG A 56 -7.86 -8.64 -2.06
N VAL A 57 -6.67 -9.23 -1.97
CA VAL A 57 -5.39 -8.58 -2.29
C VAL A 57 -4.91 -9.02 -3.66
N THR A 58 -4.88 -10.32 -3.93
CA THR A 58 -4.29 -10.86 -5.16
C THR A 58 -5.28 -11.04 -6.29
N GLY A 59 -6.60 -10.98 -6.03
CA GLY A 59 -7.63 -11.28 -7.03
C GLY A 59 -7.70 -12.77 -7.43
N GLU A 60 -6.94 -13.64 -6.76
CA GLU A 60 -6.88 -15.07 -7.07
C GLU A 60 -8.13 -15.80 -6.58
N SER A 61 -8.65 -16.73 -7.37
CA SER A 61 -9.80 -17.54 -6.96
C SER A 61 -9.46 -18.45 -5.77
N LYS A 62 -10.42 -18.63 -4.85
CA LYS A 62 -10.27 -19.44 -3.63
C LYS A 62 -11.49 -20.31 -3.35
N GLY A 63 -11.20 -21.51 -2.82
CA GLY A 63 -12.21 -22.42 -2.27
C GLY A 63 -13.06 -23.10 -3.34
N ILE A 64 -14.24 -23.57 -2.92
CA ILE A 64 -15.25 -24.19 -3.80
C ILE A 64 -16.25 -23.13 -4.29
N PRO A 65 -16.87 -23.33 -5.48
CA PRO A 65 -17.91 -22.45 -5.98
C PRO A 65 -19.10 -22.37 -5.01
N GLY A 66 -19.69 -21.17 -4.93
CA GLY A 66 -20.91 -20.92 -4.18
C GLY A 66 -21.74 -19.83 -4.83
N ALA A 67 -22.96 -19.63 -4.33
CA ALA A 67 -23.83 -18.58 -4.85
C ALA A 67 -23.23 -17.18 -4.62
N LEU A 68 -23.23 -16.35 -5.65
CA LEU A 68 -22.71 -14.98 -5.59
C LEU A 68 -23.74 -14.02 -5.00
N LYS A 69 -23.54 -13.60 -3.74
CA LYS A 69 -24.34 -12.53 -3.13
C LYS A 69 -23.79 -11.16 -3.52
N VAL A 70 -24.65 -10.31 -4.04
CA VAL A 70 -24.29 -8.98 -4.54
C VAL A 70 -24.97 -7.90 -3.70
N LEU A 71 -26.30 -7.91 -3.61
CA LEU A 71 -27.01 -6.85 -2.87
C LEU A 71 -26.76 -6.96 -1.36
N GLY A 72 -26.57 -5.79 -0.74
CA GLY A 72 -26.31 -5.67 0.70
C GLY A 72 -24.92 -6.17 1.11
N LEU A 73 -24.01 -6.35 0.15
CA LEU A 73 -22.62 -6.66 0.45
C LEU A 73 -21.96 -5.42 1.08
N VAL A 74 -21.50 -5.59 2.32
CA VAL A 74 -20.66 -4.61 3.02
C VAL A 74 -19.24 -5.16 3.03
N ASP A 75 -18.28 -4.34 2.63
CA ASP A 75 -16.87 -4.63 2.80
C ASP A 75 -16.36 -4.00 4.08
N ALA A 76 -15.67 -4.82 4.88
CA ALA A 76 -15.02 -4.36 6.10
C ALA A 76 -13.80 -3.50 5.74
N PRO A 77 -13.40 -2.54 6.61
CA PRO A 77 -12.20 -1.75 6.37
C PRO A 77 -10.96 -2.65 6.27
N ARG A 78 -9.93 -2.14 5.59
CA ARG A 78 -8.61 -2.76 5.55
C ARG A 78 -7.58 -1.68 5.91
N PRO A 79 -6.81 -1.87 6.99
CA PRO A 79 -5.73 -0.94 7.30
C PRO A 79 -4.68 -0.97 6.20
N THR A 80 -3.94 0.13 6.07
CA THR A 80 -2.74 0.17 5.22
C THR A 80 -1.70 -0.82 5.76
N GLY A 81 -1.05 -1.54 4.85
CA GLY A 81 -0.17 -2.64 5.18
C GLY A 81 1.23 -2.25 5.66
N ASP A 82 1.96 -3.26 6.09
CA ASP A 82 3.28 -3.13 6.73
C ASP A 82 4.45 -3.24 5.75
N GLY A 83 4.22 -3.34 4.44
CA GLY A 83 5.29 -3.62 3.47
C GLY A 83 5.23 -5.03 2.90
N SER A 84 4.64 -5.97 3.63
CA SER A 84 4.56 -7.37 3.20
C SER A 84 3.83 -7.49 1.87
N ARG A 85 4.43 -8.23 0.93
CA ARG A 85 3.88 -8.48 -0.41
C ARG A 85 3.54 -7.20 -1.18
N GLY A 86 4.29 -6.11 -0.97
CA GLY A 86 4.11 -4.83 -1.65
C GLY A 86 2.98 -3.96 -1.09
N THR A 87 2.44 -4.28 0.08
CA THR A 87 1.44 -3.43 0.77
C THR A 87 2.11 -2.24 1.48
N GLY A 88 1.36 -1.26 1.96
CA GLY A 88 1.88 -0.06 2.61
C GLY A 88 1.84 1.18 1.71
N LEU A 89 2.72 2.13 1.99
CA LEU A 89 2.86 3.38 1.26
C LEU A 89 3.91 3.24 0.16
N ILE A 90 3.65 3.78 -1.03
CA ILE A 90 4.59 3.86 -2.14
C ILE A 90 4.81 5.32 -2.48
N ILE A 91 6.07 5.75 -2.45
CA ILE A 91 6.47 7.10 -2.85
C ILE A 91 7.56 6.99 -3.91
N ALA A 92 7.28 7.53 -5.10
CA ALA A 92 8.26 7.74 -6.15
C ALA A 92 8.35 9.23 -6.46
N ALA A 93 9.55 9.78 -6.40
CA ALA A 93 9.80 11.20 -6.59
C ALA A 93 11.25 11.45 -6.98
N ASN A 94 11.49 12.56 -7.69
CA ASN A 94 12.83 13.12 -7.85
C ASN A 94 13.11 14.13 -6.74
N LEU A 95 14.25 14.00 -6.08
CA LEU A 95 14.81 15.00 -5.17
C LEU A 95 15.83 15.87 -5.89
N ASP A 96 15.80 17.17 -5.64
CA ASP A 96 16.79 18.08 -6.23
C ASP A 96 18.18 17.84 -5.64
N ALA A 97 19.11 17.37 -6.47
CA ALA A 97 20.52 17.22 -6.09
C ALA A 97 21.16 18.54 -5.61
N ASN A 98 20.67 19.70 -6.07
CA ASN A 98 21.18 21.03 -5.69
C ASN A 98 20.54 21.61 -4.43
N ALA A 99 19.67 20.85 -3.76
CA ALA A 99 19.02 21.31 -2.55
C ALA A 99 20.04 21.83 -1.52
N VAL A 100 19.66 22.87 -0.80
CA VAL A 100 20.48 23.45 0.26
C VAL A 100 20.22 22.69 1.56
N VAL A 101 21.29 22.33 2.26
CA VAL A 101 21.22 21.73 3.60
C VAL A 101 20.59 22.73 4.56
N LYS A 102 19.58 22.29 5.32
CA LYS A 102 18.93 23.13 6.32
C LYS A 102 19.77 23.18 7.59
N ASP A 103 19.96 24.38 8.16
CA ASP A 103 20.68 24.62 9.43
C ASP A 103 19.70 24.89 10.59
N VAL A 104 18.60 24.13 10.63
CA VAL A 104 17.58 24.21 11.69
C VAL A 104 17.37 22.80 12.23
N PRO A 105 17.59 22.49 13.52
CA PRO A 105 17.32 21.16 14.06
C PRO A 105 15.87 20.73 13.81
N VAL A 106 15.63 19.43 13.61
CA VAL A 106 14.28 18.89 13.51
C VAL A 106 13.73 18.63 14.90
N ASP A 107 12.54 19.15 15.18
CA ASP A 107 11.74 18.75 16.33
C ASP A 107 10.70 17.72 15.87
N PRO A 108 10.85 16.43 16.21
CA PRO A 108 9.92 15.40 15.76
C PRO A 108 8.54 15.53 16.40
N THR A 109 8.39 16.32 17.46
CA THR A 109 7.09 16.54 18.11
C THR A 109 6.30 17.69 17.49
N ASN A 110 6.96 18.52 16.67
CA ASN A 110 6.34 19.61 15.92
C ASN A 110 7.22 20.02 14.71
N VAL A 111 7.11 19.26 13.63
CA VAL A 111 7.90 19.48 12.42
C VAL A 111 7.32 20.64 11.62
N LEU A 112 8.14 21.68 11.42
CA LEU A 112 7.79 22.87 10.64
C LEU A 112 8.38 22.80 9.22
N ASP A 113 7.80 23.56 8.29
CA ASP A 113 8.24 23.67 6.88
C ASP A 113 9.71 24.12 6.73
N SER A 114 10.19 24.97 7.62
CA SER A 114 11.59 25.42 7.65
C SER A 114 12.58 24.29 7.93
N MET A 115 12.12 23.15 8.47
CA MET A 115 12.94 22.03 8.91
C MET A 115 13.15 20.96 7.83
N TYR A 116 12.53 21.06 6.65
CA TYR A 116 12.73 20.09 5.57
C TYR A 116 12.82 20.77 4.21
N ASN A 117 13.24 20.01 3.20
CA ASN A 117 13.43 20.52 1.85
C ASN A 117 12.19 20.30 0.97
N PHE A 118 11.57 19.15 1.13
CA PHE A 118 10.44 18.72 0.32
C PHE A 118 9.52 17.83 1.16
N ALA A 119 8.21 17.87 0.91
CA ALA A 119 7.28 16.92 1.50
C ALA A 119 6.17 16.56 0.52
N THR A 120 5.65 15.36 0.66
CA THR A 120 4.48 14.88 -0.08
C THR A 120 3.60 14.05 0.84
N SER A 121 2.35 13.78 0.45
CA SER A 121 1.40 13.10 1.31
C SER A 121 0.54 12.09 0.55
N THR A 122 0.12 11.04 1.24
CA THR A 122 -0.92 10.11 0.78
C THR A 122 -1.86 9.78 1.93
N THR A 123 -3.06 9.31 1.61
CA THR A 123 -4.00 8.81 2.60
C THR A 123 -3.65 7.37 2.98
N VAL A 124 -3.64 7.08 4.28
CA VAL A 124 -3.55 5.73 4.85
C VAL A 124 -4.79 5.46 5.71
N TYR A 125 -5.05 4.19 6.01
CA TYR A 125 -6.22 3.77 6.77
C TYR A 125 -5.83 3.02 8.04
N ASP A 126 -6.52 3.31 9.14
CA ASP A 126 -6.40 2.55 10.38
C ASP A 126 -7.22 1.24 10.34
N ALA A 127 -7.16 0.45 11.41
CA ALA A 127 -7.87 -0.82 11.51
C ALA A 127 -9.41 -0.68 11.58
N LEU A 128 -9.91 0.52 11.91
CA LEU A 128 -11.34 0.84 11.96
C LEU A 128 -11.84 1.44 10.63
N GLY A 129 -10.93 1.79 9.71
CA GLY A 129 -11.21 2.39 8.43
C GLY A 129 -11.19 3.92 8.44
N ASN A 130 -10.73 4.56 9.51
CA ASN A 130 -10.52 6.01 9.51
C ASN A 130 -9.35 6.35 8.60
N SER A 131 -9.47 7.47 7.89
CA SER A 131 -8.41 7.98 7.02
C SER A 131 -7.48 8.92 7.78
N HIS A 132 -6.18 8.79 7.50
CA HIS A 132 -5.13 9.65 8.02
C HIS A 132 -4.25 10.12 6.87
N ALA A 133 -3.84 11.39 6.88
CA ALA A 133 -2.88 11.91 5.91
C ALA A 133 -1.46 11.60 6.41
N ALA A 134 -0.79 10.63 5.78
CA ALA A 134 0.61 10.35 6.02
C ALA A 134 1.45 11.30 5.16
N THR A 135 2.20 12.19 5.81
CA THR A 135 3.11 13.13 5.14
C THR A 135 4.54 12.63 5.25
N ILE A 136 5.22 12.45 4.13
CA ILE A 136 6.64 12.12 4.09
C ILE A 136 7.42 13.39 3.78
N ALA A 137 8.09 13.93 4.79
CA ALA A 137 9.04 15.03 4.62
C ALA A 137 10.44 14.49 4.36
N MET A 138 11.20 15.16 3.51
CA MET A 138 12.54 14.78 3.06
C MET A 138 13.47 15.98 3.23
N ARG A 139 14.62 15.73 3.83
CA ARG A 139 15.60 16.74 4.22
C ARG A 139 16.99 16.33 3.75
N LYS A 140 17.68 17.22 3.04
CA LYS A 140 19.04 16.96 2.58
C LYS A 140 20.02 17.05 3.76
N ARG A 141 20.98 16.13 3.78
CA ARG A 141 22.07 16.11 4.74
C ARG A 141 23.36 16.67 4.16
N PRO A 142 24.26 17.18 5.01
CA PRO A 142 25.61 17.51 4.57
C PRO A 142 26.37 16.25 4.17
N ASP A 143 27.20 16.38 3.14
CA ASP A 143 28.14 15.33 2.76
C ASP A 143 29.22 15.18 3.85
N LEU A 144 29.64 13.94 4.09
CA LEU A 144 30.71 13.63 5.03
C LEU A 144 32.01 13.43 4.24
N PRO A 145 33.08 14.15 4.57
CA PRO A 145 34.37 13.95 3.93
C PRO A 145 34.92 12.56 4.25
N GLU A 146 35.91 12.12 3.47
CA GLU A 146 36.67 10.91 3.78
C GLU A 146 37.29 11.00 5.18
N GLN A 147 37.26 9.87 5.88
CA GLN A 147 37.88 9.72 7.19
C GLN A 147 39.40 9.82 7.06
N ILE A 148 40.04 10.39 8.08
CA ILE A 148 41.50 10.50 8.14
C ILE A 148 42.05 9.31 8.92
N ASP A 149 43.01 8.59 8.34
CA ASP A 149 43.75 7.53 9.02
C ASP A 149 44.59 8.13 10.17
N PRO A 150 44.38 7.72 11.43
CA PRO A 150 45.10 8.26 12.58
C PRO A 150 46.62 8.01 12.57
N GLY A 151 47.08 6.97 11.87
CA GLY A 151 48.48 6.60 11.79
C GLY A 151 49.24 7.31 10.67
N THR A 152 48.57 7.61 9.55
CA THR A 152 49.21 8.24 8.38
C THR A 152 48.84 9.71 8.17
N GLY A 153 47.75 10.17 8.79
CA GLY A 153 47.20 11.51 8.59
C GLY A 153 46.64 11.74 7.17
N GLN A 154 46.48 10.69 6.37
CA GLN A 154 45.95 10.76 5.01
C GLN A 154 44.46 10.35 4.97
N PRO A 155 43.69 10.86 4.00
CA PRO A 155 42.32 10.39 3.76
C PRO A 155 42.28 8.90 3.40
N ILE A 156 41.29 8.19 3.93
CA ILE A 156 40.98 6.81 3.57
C ILE A 156 39.99 6.86 2.40
N ALA A 157 40.50 6.56 1.21
CA ALA A 157 39.72 6.62 -0.02
C ALA A 157 38.41 5.81 0.07
N GLY A 158 37.29 6.41 -0.33
CA GLY A 158 35.98 5.76 -0.37
C GLY A 158 35.22 5.72 0.96
N THR A 159 35.76 6.32 2.03
CA THR A 159 35.04 6.43 3.33
C THR A 159 34.15 7.67 3.44
N GLY A 160 34.25 8.58 2.46
CA GLY A 160 33.37 9.73 2.35
C GLY A 160 31.97 9.31 1.94
N VAL A 161 30.95 10.02 2.41
CA VAL A 161 29.55 9.69 2.14
C VAL A 161 28.86 10.94 1.60
N SER A 162 28.44 10.90 0.35
CA SER A 162 27.75 12.01 -0.32
C SER A 162 26.29 11.69 -0.66
N ASN A 163 25.55 12.70 -1.10
CA ASN A 163 24.18 12.58 -1.60
C ASN A 163 23.23 11.95 -0.57
N GLN A 164 23.35 12.39 0.68
CA GLN A 164 22.59 11.85 1.80
C GLN A 164 21.31 12.65 2.04
N TRP A 165 20.25 11.93 2.40
CA TRP A 165 18.97 12.50 2.79
C TRP A 165 18.42 11.80 4.02
N GLU A 166 17.64 12.53 4.81
CA GLU A 166 16.73 11.97 5.80
C GLU A 166 15.30 12.11 5.30
N TYR A 167 14.43 11.22 5.76
CA TYR A 167 12.99 11.39 5.62
C TYR A 167 12.29 11.17 6.96
N TYR A 168 11.10 11.75 7.11
CA TYR A 168 10.26 11.64 8.29
C TYR A 168 8.84 11.27 7.87
N MET A 169 8.27 10.26 8.51
CA MET A 169 6.84 9.95 8.39
C MET A 169 6.09 10.73 9.45
N MET A 170 5.20 11.61 9.01
CA MET A 170 4.49 12.56 9.87
C MET A 170 2.99 12.44 9.72
N PHE A 171 2.30 12.70 10.82
CA PHE A 171 0.84 12.79 10.87
C PHE A 171 0.43 14.05 11.63
N ASP A 172 -0.76 14.56 11.32
CA ASP A 172 -1.39 15.58 12.16
C ASP A 172 -1.60 15.04 13.57
N GLY A 173 -1.34 15.87 14.58
CA GLY A 173 -1.47 15.49 15.99
C GLY A 173 -2.85 14.94 16.33
N ALA A 174 -3.93 15.40 15.68
CA ALA A 174 -5.27 14.85 15.87
C ALA A 174 -5.35 13.35 15.54
N SER A 175 -4.60 12.88 14.54
CA SER A 175 -4.52 11.46 14.18
C SER A 175 -3.86 10.61 15.26
N LEU A 176 -3.01 11.21 16.09
CA LEU A 176 -2.21 10.54 17.12
C LEU A 176 -2.73 10.77 18.54
N GLY A 177 -3.89 11.43 18.69
CA GLY A 177 -4.41 11.83 20.01
C GLY A 177 -3.61 12.96 20.68
N GLN A 178 -2.90 13.76 19.87
CA GLN A 178 -2.12 14.92 20.28
C GLN A 178 -2.80 16.23 19.82
N VAL A 179 -2.11 17.36 19.94
CA VAL A 179 -2.64 18.68 19.59
C VAL A 179 -2.92 18.75 18.07
N PRO A 180 -4.18 18.99 17.64
CA PRO A 180 -4.52 19.14 16.22
C PRO A 180 -3.74 20.28 15.54
N GLY A 181 -3.34 20.08 14.29
CA GLY A 181 -2.55 21.04 13.51
C GLY A 181 -1.04 20.98 13.75
N THR A 182 -0.59 20.24 14.77
CA THR A 182 0.84 19.97 15.01
C THR A 182 1.27 18.76 14.18
N MET A 183 2.26 18.91 13.30
CA MET A 183 2.81 17.79 12.54
C MET A 183 3.83 17.02 13.37
N VAL A 184 3.55 15.75 13.65
CA VAL A 184 4.36 14.91 14.53
C VAL A 184 5.02 13.83 13.68
N ALA A 185 6.36 13.73 13.73
CA ALA A 185 7.10 12.65 13.11
C ALA A 185 7.06 11.40 14.01
N VAL A 186 6.39 10.35 13.54
CA VAL A 186 6.29 9.06 14.24
C VAL A 186 7.50 8.15 13.99
N GLY A 187 8.32 8.50 12.99
CA GLY A 187 9.55 7.84 12.64
C GLY A 187 10.19 8.50 11.43
N GLY A 188 11.27 7.92 10.94
CA GLY A 188 11.96 8.41 9.75
C GLY A 188 13.02 7.43 9.28
N GLY A 189 13.93 7.90 8.47
CA GLY A 189 15.07 7.10 8.05
C GLY A 189 16.03 7.87 7.17
N PHE A 190 16.94 7.13 6.55
CA PHE A 190 18.02 7.69 5.74
C PHE A 190 17.94 7.14 4.32
N MET A 191 18.36 7.95 3.36
CA MET A 191 18.52 7.57 1.97
C MET A 191 19.91 8.01 1.50
N GLN A 192 20.53 7.20 0.66
CA GLN A 192 21.77 7.54 -0.03
C GLN A 192 21.60 7.31 -1.52
N PHE A 193 22.17 8.19 -2.34
CA PHE A 193 22.09 8.10 -3.79
C PHE A 193 23.48 8.01 -4.41
N THR A 194 23.58 7.33 -5.55
CA THR A 194 24.76 7.37 -6.41
C THR A 194 24.94 8.76 -7.02
N ALA A 195 26.12 9.03 -7.58
CA ALA A 195 26.38 10.30 -8.28
C ALA A 195 25.50 10.49 -9.53
N ASP A 196 25.03 9.40 -10.15
CA ASP A 196 24.09 9.42 -11.26
C ASP A 196 22.61 9.35 -10.80
N GLY A 197 22.32 9.53 -9.51
CA GLY A 197 20.98 9.79 -9.01
C GLY A 197 20.13 8.56 -8.66
N LYS A 198 20.70 7.36 -8.70
CA LYS A 198 20.02 6.12 -8.29
C LYS A 198 19.99 6.01 -6.78
N LEU A 199 18.88 5.52 -6.23
CA LEU A 199 18.83 5.15 -4.81
C LEU A 199 19.77 3.96 -4.58
N ILE A 200 20.67 4.08 -3.60
CA ILE A 200 21.51 2.97 -3.14
C ILE A 200 20.71 2.14 -2.13
N ALA A 201 20.23 2.79 -1.08
CA ALA A 201 19.42 2.17 -0.04
C ALA A 201 18.57 3.22 0.67
N ALA A 202 17.43 2.77 1.20
CA ALA A 202 16.66 3.48 2.21
C ALA A 202 16.61 2.64 3.49
N THR A 203 16.90 3.24 4.63
CA THR A 203 16.82 2.59 5.94
C THR A 203 15.67 3.14 6.75
N GLY A 204 15.19 2.38 7.73
CA GLY A 204 14.32 2.91 8.78
C GLY A 204 15.12 3.62 9.86
N GLY A 205 14.42 4.21 10.81
CA GLY A 205 15.02 4.92 11.93
C GLY A 205 14.00 5.24 13.01
N SER A 206 14.49 5.37 14.23
CA SER A 206 13.71 5.77 15.40
C SER A 206 14.28 7.04 16.00
N PHE A 207 13.43 7.82 16.66
CA PHE A 207 13.89 8.97 17.43
C PHE A 207 14.34 8.52 18.82
N GLU A 208 15.58 8.84 19.16
CA GLU A 208 16.12 8.69 20.50
C GLU A 208 16.19 10.04 21.20
N ALA A 209 15.69 10.08 22.43
CA ALA A 209 15.93 11.21 23.32
C ALA A 209 17.43 11.38 23.55
N GLN A 210 17.91 12.62 23.48
CA GLN A 210 19.29 12.94 23.80
C GLN A 210 19.34 13.47 25.24
N PRO A 211 19.84 12.69 26.22
CA PRO A 211 19.88 13.13 27.60
C PRO A 211 20.67 14.43 27.75
N GLY A 212 20.20 15.29 28.64
CA GLY A 212 20.98 16.45 29.06
C GLY A 212 22.30 16.01 29.70
N GLY A 213 23.37 16.74 29.43
CA GLY A 213 24.63 16.57 30.15
C GLY A 213 24.57 17.15 31.58
N VAL A 214 25.70 17.15 32.26
CA VAL A 214 25.90 17.96 33.47
C VAL A 214 26.82 19.12 33.14
N GLY A 215 26.45 20.33 33.57
CA GLY A 215 27.22 21.54 33.40
C GLY A 215 28.51 21.50 34.23
N PRO A 216 29.47 22.41 33.97
CA PRO A 216 30.68 22.56 34.78
C PRO A 216 30.41 22.86 36.26
N ASP A 217 29.22 23.38 36.57
CA ASP A 217 28.67 23.65 37.90
C ASP A 217 27.98 22.44 38.55
N GLY A 218 27.87 21.31 37.84
CA GLY A 218 27.20 20.11 38.30
C GLY A 218 25.68 20.12 38.07
N GLU A 219 25.12 21.19 37.50
CA GLU A 219 23.69 21.29 37.23
C GLU A 219 23.30 20.54 35.94
N PRO A 220 22.11 19.91 35.89
CA PRO A 220 21.65 19.25 34.67
C PRO A 220 21.48 20.26 33.53
N LEU A 221 22.13 20.00 32.40
CA LEU A 221 21.85 20.70 31.16
C LEU A 221 20.51 20.22 30.60
N PRO A 222 19.77 21.08 29.87
CA PRO A 222 18.56 20.64 29.18
C PRO A 222 18.89 19.54 28.18
N ALA A 223 17.94 18.61 28.01
CA ALA A 223 18.02 17.59 26.98
C ALA A 223 18.13 18.23 25.59
N GLY A 224 18.94 17.62 24.72
CA GLY A 224 18.99 18.00 23.31
C GLY A 224 17.72 17.59 22.57
N PRO A 225 17.47 18.14 21.36
CA PRO A 225 16.42 17.63 20.50
C PRO A 225 16.64 16.13 20.24
N PRO A 226 15.57 15.32 20.13
CA PRO A 226 15.72 13.91 19.80
C PRO A 226 16.46 13.73 18.48
N ARG A 227 17.35 12.74 18.42
CA ARG A 227 18.09 12.40 17.20
C ARG A 227 17.44 11.23 16.50
N LEU A 228 17.43 11.26 15.17
CA LEU A 228 17.08 10.09 14.39
C LEU A 228 18.30 9.14 14.35
N ILE A 229 18.10 7.88 14.72
CA ILE A 229 19.10 6.83 14.59
C ILE A 229 18.64 5.74 13.62
N PRO A 230 19.55 5.20 12.79
CA PRO A 230 19.21 4.13 11.86
C PRO A 230 18.67 2.89 12.57
N GLN A 231 17.65 2.28 11.99
CA GLN A 231 17.12 0.99 12.37
C GLN A 231 17.22 0.03 11.18
N PRO A 232 17.54 -1.25 11.39
CA PRO A 232 17.52 -2.23 10.33
C PRO A 232 16.10 -2.33 9.75
N VAL A 233 16.02 -2.49 8.43
CA VAL A 233 14.76 -2.85 7.79
C VAL A 233 14.39 -4.28 8.14
N ASN A 234 13.09 -4.58 8.18
CA ASN A 234 12.63 -5.94 8.40
C ASN A 234 13.08 -6.83 7.21
N PRO A 235 13.83 -7.91 7.44
CA PRO A 235 14.38 -8.73 6.35
C PRO A 235 13.29 -9.43 5.53
N ASP A 236 12.11 -9.65 6.10
CA ASP A 236 11.00 -10.32 5.41
C ASP A 236 10.28 -9.40 4.42
N THR A 237 10.26 -8.09 4.70
CA THR A 237 9.56 -7.10 3.87
C THR A 237 10.51 -6.25 3.02
N GLY A 238 11.78 -6.11 3.43
CA GLY A 238 12.79 -5.34 2.72
C GLY A 238 12.58 -3.82 2.76
N VAL A 239 11.60 -3.33 3.53
CA VAL A 239 11.25 -1.89 3.59
C VAL A 239 11.27 -1.33 5.02
N PRO A 240 11.49 -0.02 5.18
CA PRO A 240 11.25 0.67 6.45
C PRO A 240 9.82 0.48 6.95
N GLN A 241 9.70 0.21 8.26
CA GLN A 241 8.43 -0.01 8.95
C GLN A 241 8.28 0.94 10.13
N PHE A 242 7.08 1.49 10.32
CA PHE A 242 6.79 2.46 11.38
C PHE A 242 5.56 2.04 12.17
N ALA A 243 5.70 1.98 13.50
CA ALA A 243 4.58 1.76 14.40
C ALA A 243 3.83 3.08 14.62
N VAL A 244 2.56 3.14 14.23
CA VAL A 244 1.75 4.35 14.28
C VAL A 244 0.55 4.15 15.23
N PRO A 245 0.52 4.84 16.39
CA PRO A 245 -0.55 4.72 17.38
C PRO A 245 -1.71 5.66 17.05
N PHE A 246 -2.47 5.37 15.99
CA PHE A 246 -3.64 6.17 15.66
C PHE A 246 -4.62 6.22 16.85
N GLY A 247 -5.06 7.43 17.22
CA GLY A 247 -5.99 7.66 18.33
C GLY A 247 -5.54 7.14 19.71
N GLY A 248 -4.25 6.84 19.91
CA GLY A 248 -3.73 6.29 21.17
C GLY A 248 -4.04 4.81 21.42
N SER A 249 -4.45 4.06 20.39
CA SER A 249 -4.67 2.61 20.47
C SER A 249 -3.38 1.80 20.28
N ASN A 250 -3.51 0.47 20.21
CA ASN A 250 -2.42 -0.39 19.76
C ASN A 250 -1.91 0.10 18.39
N PRO A 251 -0.58 0.30 18.23
CA PRO A 251 -0.03 0.76 16.97
C PRO A 251 -0.31 -0.21 15.84
N ILE A 252 -0.59 0.32 14.64
CA ILE A 252 -0.46 -0.46 13.41
C ILE A 252 0.93 -0.24 12.82
N ILE A 253 1.42 -1.21 12.05
CA ILE A 253 2.70 -1.09 11.35
C ILE A 253 2.44 -0.65 9.91
N LEU A 254 3.07 0.45 9.50
CA LEU A 254 3.04 0.96 8.13
C LEU A 254 4.38 0.70 7.46
N GLY A 255 4.37 0.08 6.28
CA GLY A 255 5.55 -0.07 5.43
C GLY A 255 5.70 1.09 4.45
N LEU A 256 6.93 1.51 4.16
CA LEU A 256 7.23 2.59 3.22
C LEU A 256 8.16 2.13 2.09
N HIS A 257 7.63 2.08 0.87
CA HIS A 257 8.37 1.76 -0.34
C HIS A 257 8.92 3.04 -0.98
N LEU A 258 10.26 3.12 -1.06
CA LEU A 258 11.01 4.22 -1.68
C LEU A 258 11.80 3.76 -2.91
N GLY A 259 11.60 2.52 -3.36
CA GLY A 259 12.39 1.84 -4.40
C GLY A 259 13.29 0.76 -3.79
N ASP A 260 13.67 -0.22 -4.61
CA ASP A 260 14.43 -1.41 -4.20
C ASP A 260 15.93 -1.12 -3.96
N GLY A 261 16.39 0.08 -4.35
CA GLY A 261 17.78 0.50 -4.26
C GLY A 261 18.66 -0.11 -5.35
N TYR A 262 19.96 0.09 -5.22
CA TYR A 262 21.00 -0.41 -6.12
C TYR A 262 22.28 -0.63 -5.31
N ASN A 263 22.92 -1.78 -5.47
CA ASN A 263 24.20 -2.06 -4.86
C ASN A 263 25.34 -1.64 -5.80
N PRO A 264 26.03 -0.50 -5.55
CA PRO A 264 27.14 -0.07 -6.38
C PRO A 264 28.36 -1.00 -6.32
N ASP A 265 28.45 -1.85 -5.28
CA ASP A 265 29.56 -2.77 -5.08
C ASP A 265 29.34 -4.13 -5.78
N ASP A 266 28.14 -4.38 -6.31
CA ASP A 266 27.82 -5.60 -7.04
C ASP A 266 27.41 -5.28 -8.50
N PRO A 267 28.32 -5.48 -9.48
CA PRO A 267 28.02 -5.22 -10.88
C PRO A 267 26.97 -6.17 -11.48
N THR A 268 26.57 -7.22 -10.75
CA THR A 268 25.52 -8.16 -11.15
C THR A 268 24.17 -7.89 -10.48
N ASP A 269 24.07 -6.84 -9.66
CA ASP A 269 22.81 -6.46 -9.02
C ASP A 269 21.74 -6.16 -10.08
N PRO A 270 20.62 -6.89 -10.10
CA PRO A 270 19.55 -6.67 -11.08
C PRO A 270 18.71 -5.42 -10.79
N ARG A 271 18.84 -4.82 -9.60
CA ARG A 271 18.02 -3.67 -9.21
C ARG A 271 18.50 -2.39 -9.90
N SER A 272 17.55 -1.55 -10.30
CA SER A 272 17.86 -0.34 -11.07
C SER A 272 18.24 0.87 -10.21
N GLY A 273 17.69 0.95 -8.99
CA GLY A 273 17.72 2.14 -8.14
C GLY A 273 16.94 3.33 -8.71
N LEU A 274 16.10 3.12 -9.74
CA LEU A 274 15.31 4.14 -10.44
C LEU A 274 13.79 3.91 -10.35
N ASP A 275 13.38 2.89 -9.60
CA ASP A 275 12.01 2.38 -9.47
C ASP A 275 11.20 3.06 -8.34
N GLY A 276 11.77 4.08 -7.69
CA GLY A 276 11.12 4.82 -6.60
C GLY A 276 11.64 6.25 -6.48
N ILE A 277 12.29 6.55 -5.36
CA ILE A 277 12.95 7.84 -5.15
C ILE A 277 14.24 7.89 -5.97
N THR A 278 14.47 9.02 -6.61
CA THR A 278 15.71 9.33 -7.35
C THR A 278 16.23 10.70 -6.93
N GLN A 279 17.47 11.01 -7.31
CA GLN A 279 18.07 12.31 -7.09
C GLN A 279 18.73 12.84 -8.36
N PHE A 280 18.07 13.77 -9.03
CA PHE A 280 18.60 14.48 -10.18
C PHE A 280 18.56 15.99 -9.92
N ALA A 281 19.56 16.71 -10.46
CA ALA A 281 19.56 18.16 -10.47
C ALA A 281 18.29 18.70 -11.15
N GLY A 282 17.54 19.57 -10.47
CA GLY A 282 16.31 20.13 -11.02
C GLY A 282 15.28 20.47 -9.95
N SER A 283 14.00 20.33 -10.25
CA SER A 283 12.94 20.53 -9.26
C SER A 283 12.61 19.21 -8.55
N TYR A 284 12.11 19.34 -7.31
CA TYR A 284 11.38 18.25 -6.68
C TYR A 284 10.18 17.87 -7.56
N ASN A 285 10.00 16.59 -7.83
CA ASN A 285 8.92 16.13 -8.69
C ASN A 285 8.33 14.83 -8.15
N VAL A 286 7.04 14.83 -7.83
CA VAL A 286 6.32 13.62 -7.42
C VAL A 286 5.89 12.85 -8.65
N LEU A 287 6.33 11.60 -8.76
CA LEU A 287 5.92 10.69 -9.83
C LEU A 287 4.74 9.83 -9.38
N GLN A 288 4.78 9.36 -8.14
CA GLN A 288 3.74 8.53 -7.56
C GLN A 288 3.67 8.72 -6.04
N THR A 289 2.45 8.81 -5.52
CA THR A 289 2.14 8.63 -4.11
C THR A 289 0.88 7.80 -4.01
N SER A 290 0.97 6.66 -3.35
CA SER A 290 -0.20 5.81 -3.09
C SER A 290 -0.01 5.06 -1.79
N ALA A 291 -1.10 4.63 -1.19
CA ALA A 291 -1.08 3.61 -0.16
C ALA A 291 -2.20 2.62 -0.41
N ASP A 292 -2.01 1.40 0.06
CA ASP A 292 -3.07 0.41 0.07
C ASP A 292 -3.99 0.58 1.30
N GLY A 293 -5.00 -0.28 1.40
CA GLY A 293 -6.04 -0.18 2.43
C GLY A 293 -7.27 0.58 1.91
N ASN A 294 -8.36 0.49 2.67
CA ASN A 294 -9.62 1.13 2.32
C ASN A 294 -10.52 1.26 3.56
N PRO A 295 -11.44 2.25 3.58
CA PRO A 295 -12.44 2.34 4.63
C PRO A 295 -13.49 1.24 4.42
N ALA A 296 -14.41 1.10 5.39
CA ALA A 296 -15.60 0.30 5.17
C ALA A 296 -16.40 0.85 3.98
N GLY A 297 -17.12 -0.01 3.25
CA GLY A 297 -17.97 0.44 2.16
C GLY A 297 -19.14 -0.49 1.89
N THR A 298 -20.24 0.08 1.40
CA THR A 298 -21.39 -0.67 0.91
C THR A 298 -21.31 -0.76 -0.61
N LEU A 299 -21.62 -1.94 -1.16
CA LEU A 299 -21.62 -2.14 -2.60
C LEU A 299 -22.73 -1.32 -3.27
N GLU A 300 -22.37 -0.49 -4.24
CA GLU A 300 -23.32 0.30 -5.05
C GLU A 300 -23.66 -0.38 -6.37
N SER A 301 -22.64 -0.91 -7.05
CA SER A 301 -22.81 -1.54 -8.36
C SER A 301 -21.77 -2.62 -8.62
N ILE A 302 -22.02 -3.42 -9.65
CA ILE A 302 -21.06 -4.38 -10.15
C ILE A 302 -20.81 -4.17 -11.64
N PHE A 303 -19.67 -4.67 -12.10
CA PHE A 303 -19.38 -4.91 -13.50
C PHE A 303 -18.59 -6.21 -13.64
N LEU A 304 -18.61 -6.78 -14.84
CA LEU A 304 -17.90 -8.02 -15.15
C LEU A 304 -16.73 -7.73 -16.10
N GLU A 305 -15.61 -8.40 -15.88
CA GLU A 305 -14.50 -8.48 -16.83
C GLU A 305 -14.63 -9.68 -17.76
N ASP A 306 -13.96 -9.63 -18.91
CA ASP A 306 -13.96 -10.70 -19.91
C ASP A 306 -13.38 -12.02 -19.39
N ASN A 307 -12.57 -11.97 -18.32
CA ASN A 307 -12.03 -13.15 -17.63
C ASN A 307 -13.03 -13.78 -16.64
N GLY A 308 -14.27 -13.26 -16.56
CA GLY A 308 -15.33 -13.73 -15.66
C GLY A 308 -15.23 -13.20 -14.23
N THR A 309 -14.30 -12.29 -13.93
CA THR A 309 -14.21 -11.63 -12.63
C THR A 309 -15.35 -10.63 -12.48
N VAL A 310 -16.07 -10.74 -11.37
CA VAL A 310 -17.11 -9.79 -10.97
C VAL A 310 -16.45 -8.78 -10.03
N ASN A 311 -16.42 -7.52 -10.45
CA ASN A 311 -15.95 -6.42 -9.65
C ASN A 311 -17.14 -5.67 -9.05
N GLY A 312 -16.98 -5.26 -7.80
CA GLY A 312 -17.90 -4.39 -7.09
C GLY A 312 -17.32 -3.00 -6.93
N VAL A 313 -18.15 -1.98 -7.19
CA VAL A 313 -17.90 -0.57 -6.91
C VAL A 313 -18.61 -0.23 -5.61
N PHE A 314 -17.87 0.31 -4.65
CA PHE A 314 -18.35 0.64 -3.31
C PHE A 314 -18.56 2.14 -3.16
N ASP A 315 -19.50 2.53 -2.28
CA ASP A 315 -19.85 3.93 -1.96
C ASP A 315 -18.66 4.80 -1.51
N ALA A 316 -17.66 4.16 -0.89
CA ALA A 316 -16.39 4.78 -0.53
C ALA A 316 -15.45 5.03 -1.74
N GLY A 317 -15.89 4.77 -2.97
CA GLY A 317 -15.20 5.13 -4.21
C GLY A 317 -14.13 4.14 -4.68
N TYR A 318 -13.96 3.00 -4.01
CA TYR A 318 -13.03 1.95 -4.45
C TYR A 318 -13.74 0.79 -5.15
N THR A 319 -12.98 0.12 -6.01
CA THR A 319 -13.41 -1.09 -6.71
C THR A 319 -12.63 -2.29 -6.20
N ARG A 320 -13.28 -3.44 -6.06
CA ARG A 320 -12.61 -4.72 -5.79
C ARG A 320 -13.33 -5.88 -6.44
N SER A 321 -12.60 -6.96 -6.70
CA SER A 321 -13.18 -8.22 -7.11
C SER A 321 -13.97 -8.85 -5.96
N ILE A 322 -15.22 -9.25 -6.23
CA ILE A 322 -16.14 -9.87 -5.25
C ILE A 322 -16.43 -11.35 -5.56
N GLY A 323 -16.05 -11.81 -6.73
CA GLY A 323 -16.10 -13.21 -7.11
C GLY A 323 -15.61 -13.43 -8.54
N ARG A 324 -15.43 -14.69 -8.93
CA ARG A 324 -15.17 -15.08 -10.33
C ARG A 324 -16.16 -16.12 -10.76
N LEU A 325 -16.90 -15.86 -11.84
CA LEU A 325 -17.92 -16.76 -12.35
C LEU A 325 -17.32 -18.10 -12.73
N VAL A 326 -18.07 -19.17 -12.47
CA VAL A 326 -17.69 -20.53 -12.85
C VAL A 326 -18.43 -20.90 -14.12
N LEU A 327 -17.66 -21.36 -15.11
CA LEU A 327 -18.17 -21.95 -16.33
C LEU A 327 -17.92 -23.46 -16.32
N THR A 328 -18.95 -24.25 -16.58
CA THR A 328 -18.84 -25.70 -16.76
C THR A 328 -18.73 -26.04 -18.23
N LYS A 329 -17.75 -26.87 -18.58
CA LYS A 329 -17.60 -27.45 -19.92
C LYS A 329 -17.89 -28.95 -19.86
N PHE A 330 -18.50 -29.45 -20.92
CA PHE A 330 -18.80 -30.87 -21.10
C PHE A 330 -18.09 -31.39 -22.35
N ASP A 331 -17.60 -32.63 -22.28
CA ASP A 331 -17.00 -33.31 -23.44
C ASP A 331 -18.05 -33.57 -24.53
N ASN A 332 -19.28 -33.88 -24.13
CA ASN A 332 -20.39 -34.09 -25.04
C ASN A 332 -21.65 -33.30 -24.61
N PRO A 333 -21.73 -32.00 -24.94
CA PRO A 333 -22.86 -31.15 -24.57
C PRO A 333 -24.20 -31.62 -25.15
N GLY A 334 -24.19 -32.39 -26.25
CA GLY A 334 -25.41 -32.88 -26.89
C GLY A 334 -26.14 -33.97 -26.11
N LYS A 335 -25.54 -34.50 -25.05
CA LYS A 335 -26.17 -35.47 -24.14
C LYS A 335 -26.89 -34.83 -22.95
N LEU A 336 -26.75 -33.52 -22.77
CA LEU A 336 -27.45 -32.81 -21.71
C LEU A 336 -28.95 -32.81 -21.98
N ALA A 337 -29.74 -33.09 -20.95
CA ALA A 337 -31.19 -33.10 -21.05
C ALA A 337 -31.73 -31.69 -20.83
N GLN A 338 -32.56 -31.20 -21.75
CA GLN A 338 -33.23 -29.92 -21.57
C GLN A 338 -34.36 -30.06 -20.55
N VAL A 339 -34.34 -29.21 -19.53
CA VAL A 339 -35.34 -29.19 -18.45
C VAL A 339 -36.27 -27.98 -18.51
N GLY A 340 -36.19 -27.19 -19.59
CA GLY A 340 -37.00 -25.99 -19.87
C GLY A 340 -36.20 -24.69 -19.80
N ASP A 341 -36.71 -23.59 -20.35
CA ASP A 341 -36.15 -22.22 -20.26
C ASP A 341 -34.64 -22.11 -20.50
N ASN A 342 -34.14 -22.84 -21.50
CA ASN A 342 -32.71 -22.91 -21.86
C ASN A 342 -31.81 -23.42 -20.71
N MET A 343 -32.36 -24.20 -19.78
CA MET A 343 -31.65 -24.94 -18.73
C MET A 343 -31.41 -26.39 -19.13
N LEU A 344 -30.26 -26.92 -18.70
CA LEU A 344 -29.76 -28.25 -19.01
C LEU A 344 -29.33 -28.98 -17.72
N VAL A 345 -29.47 -30.31 -17.68
CA VAL A 345 -28.93 -31.20 -16.64
C VAL A 345 -28.19 -32.38 -17.27
#